data_AF-A0A399D534-F1
#
_entry.id   AF-A0A399D534-F1
#
_cell.length_a   1.000
_cell.length_b   1.000
_cell.length_c   1.000
_cell.angle_alpha   90.00
_cell.angle_beta   90.00
_cell.angle_gamma   90.00
#
_symmetry.space_group_name_H-M   'P 1'
#
loop_
_entity.id
_entity.type
_entity.pdbx_description
1 polymer ?
#
loop_
_entity_poly.entity_id
_entity_poly.type
_entity_poly.pdbx_seq_one_letter_code
_entity_poly.pdbx_strand_id
1 'polypeptide(L)'
;MIKYKNILFVFFTGLAFLLIMAGLLIFQTLNRTKIQIDICQNLDIIALSTYAEPPQFAIWIENIRTHELKTVFVTHRASTGDWEGKTHVPVALPRWYDLFMEENTPFTIIEDEKFMAVTGATPKKDYFSIRIEVKPGTKWFCWIEVNLAGDYNEAFPELNLQTFEEDEFATGQPALLYKAEIIAAEGMIYTPDIVAQSKWLDGENKIEPVGDGITTAKNIFDSIQISVIRPKPKLIDKVKIKVYKNEKDY
;
A
#
# COMPACT_ATOMS: atom_id res chain seq x y z
N MET A 1 37.75 40.56 -32.51
CA MET A 1 38.21 39.87 -31.28
C MET A 1 37.28 40.09 -30.07
N ILE A 2 36.72 41.29 -29.84
CA ILE A 2 35.85 41.61 -28.68
C ILE A 2 34.50 40.85 -28.69
N LYS A 3 33.87 40.63 -29.85
CA LYS A 3 32.61 39.86 -29.96
C LYS A 3 32.73 38.39 -29.51
N TYR A 4 33.87 37.75 -29.74
CA TYR A 4 34.10 36.34 -29.36
C TYR A 4 34.21 36.15 -27.84
N LYS A 5 34.83 37.11 -27.13
CA LYS A 5 34.91 37.09 -25.66
C LYS A 5 33.53 37.17 -24.99
N ASN A 6 32.63 37.99 -25.54
CA ASN A 6 31.28 38.14 -24.98
C ASN A 6 30.41 36.91 -25.22
N ILE A 7 30.52 36.27 -26.40
CA ILE A 7 29.83 35.01 -26.70
C ILE A 7 30.33 33.89 -25.79
N LEU A 8 31.66 33.80 -25.61
CA LEU A 8 32.27 32.81 -24.74
C LEU A 8 31.86 33.00 -23.26
N PHE A 9 31.80 34.26 -22.80
CA PHE A 9 31.34 34.59 -21.46
C PHE A 9 29.87 34.19 -21.23
N VAL A 10 28.97 34.51 -22.16
CA VAL A 10 27.55 34.11 -22.09
C VAL A 10 27.38 32.59 -22.12
N PHE A 11 28.21 31.88 -22.90
CA PHE A 11 28.18 30.43 -22.94
C PHE A 11 28.60 29.81 -21.60
N PHE A 12 29.71 30.27 -21.00
CA PHE A 12 30.17 29.75 -19.72
C PHE A 12 29.24 30.10 -18.56
N THR A 13 28.61 31.29 -18.57
CA THR A 13 27.61 31.64 -17.54
C THR A 13 26.33 30.82 -17.70
N GLY A 14 25.88 30.55 -18.93
CA GLY A 14 24.76 29.65 -19.20
C GLY A 14 25.05 28.21 -18.76
N LEU A 15 26.27 27.71 -19.03
CA LEU A 15 26.70 26.38 -18.60
C LEU A 15 26.79 26.28 -17.07
N ALA A 16 27.36 27.28 -16.41
CA ALA A 16 27.43 27.33 -14.94
C ALA A 16 26.03 27.35 -14.32
N PHE A 17 25.09 28.12 -14.90
CA PHE A 17 23.71 28.15 -14.45
C PHE A 17 23.03 26.77 -14.61
N LEU A 18 23.23 26.09 -15.74
CA LEU A 18 22.72 24.73 -15.96
C LEU A 18 23.30 23.72 -14.95
N LEU A 19 24.60 23.79 -14.65
CA LEU A 19 25.24 22.92 -13.66
C LEU A 19 24.72 23.18 -12.23
N ILE A 20 24.50 24.45 -11.86
CA ILE A 20 23.91 24.81 -10.57
C ILE A 20 22.47 24.29 -10.47
N MET A 21 21.66 24.47 -11.53
CA MET A 21 20.30 23.93 -11.58
C MET A 21 20.27 22.40 -11.49
N ALA A 22 21.17 21.71 -12.19
CA ALA A 22 21.31 20.26 -12.10
C ALA A 22 21.73 19.81 -10.69
N GLY A 23 22.69 20.50 -10.07
CA GLY A 23 23.13 20.24 -8.70
C GLY A 23 22.01 20.44 -7.67
N LEU A 24 21.22 21.51 -7.81
CA LEU A 24 20.05 21.77 -6.96
C LEU A 24 18.97 20.69 -7.10
N LEU A 25 18.70 20.23 -8.32
CA LEU A 25 17.74 19.14 -8.57
C LEU A 25 18.20 17.81 -7.96
N ILE A 26 19.49 17.48 -8.08
CA ILE A 26 20.07 16.28 -7.45
C ILE A 26 19.97 16.39 -5.93
N PHE A 27 20.33 17.55 -5.36
CA PHE A 27 20.29 17.80 -3.93
C PHE A 27 18.87 17.65 -3.36
N GLN A 28 17.84 18.12 -4.09
CA GLN A 28 16.44 17.95 -3.69
C GLN A 28 15.98 16.48 -3.62
N THR A 29 16.63 15.58 -4.37
CA THR A 29 16.30 14.14 -4.35
C THR A 29 17.11 13.33 -3.34
N LEU A 30 18.22 13.86 -2.80
CA LEU A 30 19.08 13.13 -1.84
C LEU A 30 18.35 12.76 -0.54
N ASN A 31 17.35 13.56 -0.15
CA ASN A 31 16.61 13.34 1.09
C ASN A 31 15.26 12.63 0.90
N ARG A 32 14.99 12.08 -0.29
CA ARG A 32 13.72 11.43 -0.60
C ARG A 32 13.97 10.02 -1.13
N THR A 33 13.35 9.04 -0.49
CA THR A 33 13.34 7.65 -0.95
C THR A 33 11.88 7.19 -1.04
N LYS A 34 11.57 6.37 -2.03
CA LYS A 34 10.25 5.75 -2.17
C LYS A 34 10.33 4.26 -1.98
N ILE A 35 9.40 3.72 -1.21
CA ILE A 35 9.08 2.29 -1.22
C ILE A 35 7.98 2.13 -2.27
N GLN A 36 8.22 1.29 -3.27
CA GLN A 36 7.25 0.87 -4.27
C GLN A 36 6.85 -0.57 -3.98
N ILE A 37 5.55 -0.84 -3.95
CA ILE A 37 4.98 -2.16 -3.70
C ILE A 37 4.21 -2.54 -4.95
N ASP A 38 4.65 -3.60 -5.61
CA ASP A 38 4.07 -4.12 -6.83
C ASP A 38 3.44 -5.48 -6.52
N ILE A 39 2.17 -5.64 -6.85
CA ILE A 39 1.41 -6.86 -6.57
C ILE A 39 0.78 -7.33 -7.87
N CYS A 40 0.94 -8.64 -8.14
CA CYS A 40 0.22 -9.36 -9.18
C CYS A 40 -0.78 -10.30 -8.52
N GLN A 41 -2.05 -10.19 -8.89
CA GLN A 41 -3.16 -11.01 -8.43
C GLN A 41 -3.32 -12.23 -9.33
N ASN A 42 -3.59 -13.38 -8.72
CA ASN A 42 -3.93 -14.59 -9.45
C ASN A 42 -5.42 -14.57 -9.84
N LEU A 43 -5.68 -14.19 -11.10
CA LEU A 43 -7.05 -14.07 -11.59
C LEU A 43 -7.78 -15.42 -11.68
N ASP A 44 -7.06 -16.53 -11.83
CA ASP A 44 -7.66 -17.86 -11.87
C ASP A 44 -8.20 -18.26 -10.50
N ILE A 45 -7.42 -18.04 -9.43
CA ILE A 45 -7.87 -18.24 -8.04
C ILE A 45 -9.07 -17.36 -7.72
N ILE A 46 -9.06 -16.09 -8.16
CA ILE A 46 -10.19 -15.18 -7.98
C ILE A 46 -11.42 -15.71 -8.72
N ALA A 47 -11.29 -16.16 -9.97
CA ALA A 47 -12.42 -16.67 -10.75
C ALA A 47 -12.99 -18.00 -10.22
N LEU A 48 -12.19 -18.76 -9.46
CA LEU A 48 -12.60 -20.01 -8.82
C LEU A 48 -13.28 -19.81 -7.46
N SER A 49 -13.22 -18.63 -6.85
CA SER A 49 -13.96 -18.35 -5.62
C SER A 49 -15.46 -18.27 -5.89
N THR A 50 -16.28 -18.48 -4.85
CA THR A 50 -17.74 -18.47 -4.99
C THR A 50 -18.29 -17.17 -5.59
N TYR A 51 -17.66 -16.04 -5.28
CA TYR A 51 -18.15 -14.72 -5.71
C TYR A 51 -17.46 -14.18 -6.95
N ALA A 52 -16.32 -14.75 -7.37
CA ALA A 52 -15.50 -14.23 -8.46
C ALA A 52 -15.18 -12.72 -8.34
N GLU A 53 -15.12 -12.22 -7.11
CA GLU A 53 -14.86 -10.83 -6.80
C GLU A 53 -13.39 -10.62 -6.40
N PRO A 54 -12.79 -9.48 -6.76
CA PRO A 54 -11.42 -9.16 -6.35
C PRO A 54 -11.23 -9.18 -4.81
N PRO A 55 -10.06 -9.66 -4.33
CA PRO A 55 -9.78 -9.80 -2.91
C PRO A 55 -9.76 -8.45 -2.19
N GLN A 56 -10.13 -8.45 -0.92
CA GLN A 56 -9.92 -7.29 -0.05
C GLN A 56 -8.52 -7.37 0.54
N PHE A 57 -7.81 -6.23 0.61
CA PHE A 57 -6.49 -6.20 1.21
C PHE A 57 -6.11 -4.82 1.72
N ALA A 58 -5.22 -4.81 2.70
CA ALA A 58 -4.60 -3.62 3.24
C ALA A 58 -3.08 -3.76 3.23
N ILE A 59 -2.41 -2.62 3.14
CA ILE A 59 -0.97 -2.49 3.20
C ILE A 59 -0.67 -1.39 4.20
N TRP A 60 0.19 -1.67 5.16
CA TRP A 60 0.68 -0.67 6.10
C TRP A 60 2.17 -0.86 6.37
N ILE A 61 2.81 0.19 6.85
CA ILE A 61 4.20 0.14 7.30
C ILE A 61 4.28 0.46 8.78
N GLU A 62 5.23 -0.18 9.46
CA GLU A 62 5.55 0.04 10.86
C GLU A 62 7.01 0.47 10.96
N ASN A 63 7.28 1.61 11.60
CA ASN A 63 8.65 2.03 11.84
C ASN A 63 9.29 1.15 12.91
N ILE A 64 10.39 0.46 12.60
CA ILE A 64 11.02 -0.49 13.55
C ILE A 64 11.54 0.21 14.81
N ARG A 65 11.90 1.49 14.72
CA ARG A 65 12.41 2.25 15.87
C ARG A 65 11.34 2.92 16.70
N THR A 66 10.30 3.46 16.07
CA THR A 66 9.29 4.28 16.75
C THR A 66 7.95 3.58 16.92
N HIS A 67 7.78 2.39 16.33
CA HIS A 67 6.52 1.66 16.22
C HIS A 67 5.38 2.49 15.61
N GLU A 68 5.73 3.53 14.84
CA GLU A 68 4.75 4.35 14.12
C GLU A 68 4.12 3.51 13.01
N LEU A 69 2.80 3.33 13.08
CA LEU A 69 2.00 2.64 12.10
C LEU A 69 1.43 3.63 11.08
N LYS A 70 1.49 3.27 9.79
CA LYS A 70 0.93 4.07 8.70
C LYS A 70 0.27 3.18 7.67
N THR A 71 -1.05 3.33 7.50
CA THR A 71 -1.76 2.76 6.36
C THR A 71 -1.23 3.36 5.06
N VAL A 72 -0.82 2.49 4.15
CA VAL A 72 -0.35 2.82 2.81
C VAL A 72 -1.49 2.69 1.80
N PHE A 73 -2.27 1.61 1.94
CA PHE A 73 -3.40 1.30 1.07
C PHE A 73 -4.39 0.43 1.81
N VAL A 74 -5.67 0.58 1.49
CA VAL A 74 -6.74 -0.33 1.89
C VAL A 74 -7.80 -0.31 0.81
N THR A 75 -8.37 -1.47 0.48
CA THR A 75 -9.46 -1.56 -0.50
C THR A 75 -10.69 -0.77 -0.03
N HIS A 76 -11.38 -0.15 -0.98
CA HIS A 76 -12.47 0.78 -0.69
C HIS A 76 -13.55 0.16 0.22
N ARG A 77 -14.05 -1.04 -0.11
CA ARG A 77 -15.10 -1.72 0.68
C ARG A 77 -14.66 -1.97 2.12
N ALA A 78 -13.42 -2.39 2.33
CA ALA A 78 -12.85 -2.56 3.67
C ALA A 78 -12.70 -1.22 4.42
N SER A 79 -12.36 -0.14 3.72
CA SER A 79 -12.14 1.19 4.31
C SER A 79 -13.40 1.98 4.62
N THR A 80 -14.46 1.86 3.80
CA THR A 80 -15.70 2.63 3.94
C THR A 80 -16.81 1.85 4.60
N GLY A 81 -16.62 0.55 4.84
CA GLY A 81 -17.67 -0.32 5.36
C GLY A 81 -18.86 -0.46 4.40
N ASP A 82 -18.64 -0.24 3.09
CA ASP A 82 -19.67 -0.33 2.05
C ASP A 82 -19.87 -1.79 1.63
N TRP A 83 -20.65 -2.52 2.43
CA TRP A 83 -21.02 -3.90 2.21
C TRP A 83 -22.52 -3.98 1.96
N GLU A 84 -22.96 -4.74 0.96
CA GLU A 84 -24.39 -4.93 0.67
C GLU A 84 -25.12 -5.46 1.93
N GLY A 85 -25.86 -4.59 2.60
CA GLY A 85 -26.69 -4.93 3.76
C GLY A 85 -25.97 -5.06 5.12
N LYS A 86 -24.67 -4.75 5.26
CA LYS A 86 -23.94 -4.84 6.55
C LYS A 86 -23.10 -3.58 6.82
N THR A 87 -23.15 -3.06 8.05
CA THR A 87 -22.29 -1.96 8.50
C THR A 87 -21.05 -2.56 9.16
N HIS A 88 -19.85 -2.29 8.61
CA HIS A 88 -18.54 -2.75 9.11
C HIS A 88 -18.36 -4.28 9.11
N VAL A 89 -17.59 -4.81 8.17
CA VAL A 89 -17.18 -6.24 8.15
C VAL A 89 -15.70 -6.31 8.57
N PRO A 90 -15.39 -6.29 9.89
CA PRO A 90 -14.02 -6.41 10.38
C PRO A 90 -13.39 -7.74 9.95
N VAL A 91 -14.23 -8.75 9.68
CA VAL A 91 -13.83 -10.09 9.27
C VAL A 91 -13.04 -10.13 7.96
N ALA A 92 -13.23 -9.14 7.07
CA ALA A 92 -12.52 -9.08 5.80
C ALA A 92 -11.03 -8.78 5.97
N LEU A 93 -10.66 -7.90 6.91
CA LEU A 93 -9.27 -7.54 7.22
C LEU A 93 -9.11 -7.35 8.74
N PRO A 94 -9.17 -8.44 9.53
CA PRO A 94 -9.29 -8.36 10.99
C PRO A 94 -8.14 -7.60 11.65
N ARG A 95 -6.90 -7.75 11.14
CA ARG A 95 -5.73 -7.14 11.74
C ARG A 95 -5.63 -5.66 11.43
N TRP A 96 -5.85 -5.28 10.17
CA TRP A 96 -5.87 -3.88 9.80
C TRP A 96 -7.01 -3.15 10.53
N TYR A 97 -8.18 -3.77 10.63
CA TYR A 97 -9.32 -3.22 11.36
C TYR A 97 -8.95 -2.94 12.83
N ASP A 98 -8.44 -3.96 13.53
CA ASP A 98 -7.98 -3.90 14.92
C ASP A 98 -6.92 -2.80 15.16
N LEU A 99 -6.03 -2.56 14.20
CA LEU A 99 -4.98 -1.54 14.34
C LEU A 99 -5.43 -0.10 14.07
N PHE A 100 -6.46 0.12 13.24
CA PHE A 100 -6.73 1.44 12.67
C PHE A 100 -8.16 1.96 12.83
N MET A 101 -9.13 1.16 13.29
CA MET A 101 -10.53 1.60 13.41
C MET A 101 -10.89 2.30 14.73
N GLU A 102 -10.08 2.18 15.79
CA GLU A 102 -10.35 2.87 17.06
C GLU A 102 -9.88 4.33 17.09
N GLU A 103 -8.97 4.72 16.21
CA GLU A 103 -8.54 6.11 16.12
C GLU A 103 -9.48 6.90 15.20
N ASN A 104 -10.33 7.74 15.79
CA ASN A 104 -10.88 8.95 15.16
C ASN A 104 -9.77 9.94 14.74
N THR A 105 -8.61 9.45 14.28
CA THR A 105 -7.60 10.27 13.64
C THR A 105 -8.15 10.67 12.28
N PRO A 106 -8.45 11.96 12.05
CA PRO A 106 -8.77 12.42 10.71
C PRO A 106 -7.59 12.04 9.83
N PHE A 107 -7.84 11.11 8.90
CA PHE A 107 -6.90 10.75 7.85
C PHE A 107 -6.40 12.06 7.25
N THR A 108 -5.12 12.38 7.43
CA THR A 108 -4.53 13.44 6.63
C THR A 108 -4.32 12.84 5.25
N ILE A 109 -5.42 12.74 4.51
CA ILE A 109 -5.46 12.46 3.09
C ILE A 109 -4.74 13.65 2.47
N ILE A 110 -3.45 13.49 2.22
CA ILE A 110 -2.77 14.40 1.30
C ILE A 110 -3.32 14.03 -0.07
N GLU A 111 -4.39 14.69 -0.48
CA GLU A 111 -4.78 14.81 -1.89
C GLU A 111 -3.63 15.52 -2.63
N ASP A 112 -2.58 14.78 -2.97
CA ASP A 112 -1.85 15.03 -4.21
C ASP A 112 -2.53 14.14 -5.24
N GLU A 113 -3.01 14.72 -6.36
CA GLU A 113 -3.64 14.05 -7.52
C GLU A 113 -2.77 12.94 -8.16
N LYS A 114 -1.66 12.58 -7.52
CA LYS A 114 -0.70 11.59 -7.97
C LYS A 114 -0.22 10.62 -6.87
N PHE A 115 -0.54 10.83 -5.60
CA PHE A 115 -0.12 9.95 -4.50
C PHE A 115 -1.10 10.10 -3.33
N MET A 116 -2.06 9.18 -3.18
CA MET A 116 -2.87 9.10 -1.97
C MET A 116 -2.48 7.86 -1.16
N ALA A 117 -2.71 7.90 0.16
CA ALA A 117 -3.29 6.75 0.82
C ALA A 117 -4.70 6.61 0.22
N VAL A 118 -4.81 5.79 -0.84
CA VAL A 118 -6.01 5.70 -1.67
C VAL A 118 -6.91 4.64 -1.03
N THR A 119 -8.10 5.03 -0.56
CA THR A 119 -9.22 4.10 -0.57
C THR A 119 -9.47 3.78 -2.05
N GLY A 120 -8.92 2.66 -2.50
CA GLY A 120 -8.94 2.29 -3.92
C GLY A 120 -10.05 1.31 -4.18
N ALA A 121 -10.80 1.49 -5.27
CA ALA A 121 -11.54 0.36 -5.83
C ALA A 121 -10.56 -0.82 -5.96
N THR A 122 -10.94 -2.00 -5.48
CA THR A 122 -10.07 -3.17 -5.62
C THR A 122 -9.70 -3.31 -7.10
N PRO A 123 -8.40 -3.30 -7.45
CA PRO A 123 -8.01 -3.37 -8.84
C PRO A 123 -8.57 -4.64 -9.48
N LYS A 124 -9.42 -4.49 -10.52
CA LYS A 124 -9.87 -5.62 -11.36
C LYS A 124 -8.77 -6.16 -12.30
N LYS A 125 -7.59 -5.55 -12.26
CA LYS A 125 -6.44 -5.92 -13.08
C LYS A 125 -5.58 -6.90 -12.29
N ASP A 126 -4.91 -7.78 -13.02
CA ASP A 126 -3.83 -8.61 -12.50
C ASP A 126 -2.78 -7.79 -11.75
N TYR A 127 -2.37 -6.64 -12.28
CA TYR A 127 -1.25 -5.87 -11.71
C TYR A 127 -1.63 -4.51 -11.14
N PHE A 128 -1.08 -4.17 -9.97
CA PHE A 128 -1.11 -2.81 -9.42
C PHE A 128 0.17 -2.46 -8.64
N SER A 129 0.44 -1.15 -8.54
CA SER A 129 1.67 -0.60 -7.95
C SER A 129 1.37 0.60 -7.08
N ILE A 130 1.92 0.61 -5.86
CA ILE A 130 1.73 1.67 -4.86
C ILE A 130 3.09 2.23 -4.46
N ARG A 131 3.16 3.54 -4.16
CA ARG A 131 4.42 4.19 -3.76
C ARG A 131 4.22 5.08 -2.54
N ILE A 132 5.08 4.91 -1.54
CA ILE A 132 5.13 5.77 -0.35
C ILE A 132 6.51 6.41 -0.19
N GLU A 133 6.54 7.68 0.21
CA GLU A 133 7.79 8.38 0.53
C GLU A 133 8.22 8.11 1.97
N VAL A 134 9.48 7.75 2.16
CA VAL A 134 10.12 7.52 3.46
C VAL A 134 11.48 8.21 3.52
N LYS A 135 11.98 8.42 4.73
CA LYS A 135 13.32 8.97 4.93
C LYS A 135 14.38 7.94 4.50
N PRO A 136 15.38 8.32 3.70
CA PRO A 136 16.47 7.42 3.34
C PRO A 136 17.12 6.77 4.58
N GLY A 137 17.47 5.48 4.48
CA GLY A 137 18.15 4.72 5.53
C GLY A 137 17.29 4.30 6.73
N THR A 138 16.01 4.68 6.76
CA THR A 138 15.08 4.19 7.80
C THR A 138 14.70 2.73 7.58
N LYS A 139 14.36 2.03 8.67
CA LYS A 139 13.90 0.64 8.63
C LYS A 139 12.42 0.53 8.96
N TRP A 140 11.73 -0.33 8.24
CA TRP A 140 10.28 -0.53 8.32
C TRP A 140 9.93 -2.00 8.25
N PHE A 141 8.88 -2.43 8.97
CA PHE A 141 8.13 -3.59 8.51
C PHE A 141 7.11 -3.13 7.50
N CYS A 142 6.99 -3.83 6.37
CA CYS A 142 5.84 -3.72 5.49
C CYS A 142 4.95 -4.92 5.73
N TRP A 143 3.69 -4.64 6.00
CA TRP A 143 2.66 -5.61 6.26
C TRP A 143 1.63 -5.55 5.15
N ILE A 144 1.14 -6.71 4.73
CA ILE A 144 0.05 -6.84 3.77
C ILE A 144 -0.92 -7.87 4.34
N GLU A 145 -2.17 -7.48 4.51
CA GLU A 145 -3.25 -8.40 4.88
C GLU A 145 -4.16 -8.59 3.67
N VAL A 146 -4.50 -9.82 3.31
CA VAL A 146 -5.38 -10.12 2.17
C VAL A 146 -6.38 -11.21 2.52
N ASN A 147 -7.60 -11.04 2.03
CA ASN A 147 -8.67 -12.02 2.10
C ASN A 147 -9.42 -12.08 0.76
N LEU A 148 -9.78 -13.28 0.32
CA LEU A 148 -10.63 -13.52 -0.83
C LEU A 148 -11.95 -14.10 -0.32
N ALA A 149 -13.03 -13.34 -0.44
CA ALA A 149 -14.35 -13.79 0.01
C ALA A 149 -14.80 -15.02 -0.80
N GLY A 150 -15.47 -15.95 -0.12
CA GLY A 150 -15.95 -17.19 -0.71
C GLY A 150 -14.84 -18.15 -1.16
N ASP A 151 -13.64 -18.04 -0.58
CA ASP A 151 -12.51 -18.96 -0.85
C ASP A 151 -12.62 -20.23 0.00
N TYR A 152 -13.69 -21.00 -0.22
CA TYR A 152 -14.02 -22.19 0.56
C TYR A 152 -13.17 -23.41 0.17
N ASN A 153 -12.94 -24.30 1.14
CA ASN A 153 -12.36 -25.61 0.93
C ASN A 153 -12.87 -26.61 1.99
N GLU A 154 -12.30 -27.82 2.05
CA GLU A 154 -12.73 -28.83 3.04
C GLU A 154 -12.54 -28.40 4.50
N ALA A 155 -11.49 -27.62 4.79
CA ALA A 155 -11.19 -27.11 6.13
C ALA A 155 -11.98 -25.84 6.48
N PHE A 156 -12.41 -25.10 5.46
CA PHE A 156 -13.20 -23.86 5.56
C PHE A 156 -14.44 -23.98 4.66
N PRO A 157 -15.40 -24.85 5.02
CA PRO A 157 -16.60 -25.05 4.21
C PRO A 157 -17.58 -23.88 4.39
N GLU A 158 -18.38 -23.61 3.36
CA GLU A 158 -19.50 -22.65 3.44
C GLU A 158 -20.56 -23.10 4.47
N LEU A 159 -20.83 -24.41 4.54
CA LEU A 159 -21.73 -25.03 5.50
C LEU A 159 -21.04 -26.25 6.12
N ASN A 160 -20.93 -26.26 7.45
CA ASN A 160 -20.50 -27.44 8.19
C ASN A 160 -21.65 -28.43 8.32
N LEU A 161 -21.58 -29.57 7.62
CA LEU A 161 -22.66 -30.58 7.61
C LEU A 161 -22.85 -31.32 8.95
N GLN A 162 -21.94 -31.15 9.92
CA GLN A 162 -22.02 -31.80 11.23
C GLN A 162 -22.68 -30.88 12.26
N THR A 163 -22.26 -29.60 12.30
CA THR A 163 -22.81 -28.61 13.23
C THR A 163 -23.98 -27.82 12.65
N PHE A 164 -24.18 -27.89 11.32
CA PHE A 164 -25.11 -27.06 10.53
C PHE A 164 -24.83 -25.55 10.65
N GLU A 165 -23.60 -25.19 10.99
CA GLU A 165 -23.14 -23.80 11.03
C GLU A 165 -22.69 -23.37 9.63
N GLU A 166 -23.14 -22.19 9.21
CA GLU A 166 -22.73 -21.52 7.98
C GLU A 166 -21.60 -20.52 8.26
N ASP A 167 -20.78 -20.23 7.25
CA ASP A 167 -19.88 -19.07 7.30
C ASP A 167 -20.69 -17.76 7.22
N GLU A 168 -21.03 -17.22 8.39
CA GLU A 168 -21.81 -15.99 8.57
C GLU A 168 -21.31 -14.80 7.73
N PHE A 169 -19.99 -14.75 7.51
CA PHE A 169 -19.32 -13.64 6.84
C PHE A 169 -18.90 -13.95 5.41
N ALA A 170 -19.18 -15.17 4.94
CA ALA A 170 -18.91 -15.59 3.57
C ALA A 170 -17.44 -15.35 3.14
N THR A 171 -16.52 -15.56 4.06
CA THR A 171 -15.08 -15.33 3.85
C THR A 171 -14.36 -16.54 3.28
N GLY A 172 -14.75 -17.74 3.69
CA GLY A 172 -14.00 -18.97 3.43
C GLY A 172 -12.71 -19.02 4.24
N GLN A 173 -11.58 -19.13 3.56
CA GLN A 173 -10.27 -19.14 4.21
C GLN A 173 -9.96 -17.80 4.91
N PRO A 174 -9.26 -17.83 6.06
CA PRO A 174 -8.93 -16.63 6.83
C PRO A 174 -7.98 -15.69 6.06
N ALA A 175 -7.96 -14.42 6.48
CA ALA A 175 -7.04 -13.44 5.92
C ALA A 175 -5.58 -13.84 6.20
N LEU A 176 -4.69 -13.66 5.23
CA LEU A 176 -3.27 -13.94 5.37
C LEU A 176 -2.46 -12.67 5.57
N LEU A 177 -1.49 -12.73 6.48
CA LEU A 177 -0.56 -11.66 6.79
C LEU A 177 0.80 -11.94 6.17
N TYR A 178 1.19 -11.09 5.24
CA TYR A 178 2.53 -11.04 4.68
C TYR A 178 3.37 -9.99 5.41
N LYS A 179 4.67 -10.25 5.58
CA LYS A 179 5.60 -9.33 6.22
C LYS A 179 6.96 -9.30 5.52
N ALA A 180 7.53 -8.12 5.36
CA ALA A 180 8.93 -7.91 4.99
C ALA A 180 9.61 -6.89 5.91
N GLU A 181 10.87 -7.14 6.27
CA GLU A 181 11.74 -6.10 6.85
C GLU A 181 12.44 -5.32 5.72
N ILE A 182 12.19 -4.02 5.67
CA ILE A 182 12.66 -3.13 4.61
C ILE A 182 13.64 -2.12 5.18
N ILE A 183 14.81 -2.02 4.54
CA ILE A 183 15.71 -0.88 4.68
C ILE A 183 15.46 0.06 3.50
N ALA A 184 15.15 1.33 3.78
CA ALA A 184 14.93 2.39 2.79
C ALA A 184 16.25 2.86 2.14
N ALA A 185 17.00 1.92 1.57
CA ALA A 185 18.18 2.14 0.76
C ALA A 185 17.86 1.84 -0.70
N GLU A 186 18.20 2.78 -1.60
CA GLU A 186 17.91 2.67 -3.02
C GLU A 186 18.47 1.39 -3.64
N GLY A 187 17.70 0.77 -4.53
CA GLY A 187 18.06 -0.44 -5.26
C GLY A 187 17.74 -1.73 -4.50
N MET A 188 17.36 -1.64 -3.22
CA MET A 188 16.94 -2.81 -2.45
C MET A 188 15.59 -3.34 -2.94
N ILE A 189 15.47 -4.66 -2.99
CA ILE A 189 14.26 -5.39 -3.38
C ILE A 189 13.98 -6.44 -2.31
N TYR A 190 12.70 -6.61 -1.97
CA TYR A 190 12.22 -7.53 -0.96
C TYR A 190 10.99 -8.28 -1.47
N THR A 191 10.83 -9.52 -1.02
CA THR A 191 9.62 -10.32 -1.18
C THR A 191 9.13 -10.65 0.23
N PRO A 192 7.89 -10.30 0.59
CA PRO A 192 7.37 -10.56 1.92
C PRO A 192 6.98 -12.04 2.07
N ASP A 193 7.18 -12.57 3.27
CA ASP A 193 6.79 -13.93 3.63
C ASP A 193 5.41 -13.94 4.28
N ILE A 194 4.63 -15.00 4.08
CA ILE A 194 3.41 -15.22 4.87
C ILE A 194 3.85 -15.61 6.29
N VAL A 195 3.48 -14.80 7.28
CA VAL A 195 3.90 -14.98 8.67
C VAL A 195 2.78 -15.45 9.59
N ALA A 196 1.52 -15.21 9.22
CA ALA A 196 0.37 -15.55 10.04
C ALA A 196 -0.93 -15.54 9.23
N GLN A 197 -1.98 -16.08 9.84
CA GLN A 197 -3.36 -15.85 9.45
C GLN A 197 -4.07 -14.99 10.51
N SER A 198 -5.12 -14.29 10.08
CA SER A 198 -5.86 -13.30 10.85
C SER A 198 -7.34 -13.65 10.77
N LYS A 199 -7.98 -13.81 11.93
CA LYS A 199 -9.37 -14.25 12.05
C LYS A 199 -10.13 -13.32 12.99
N TRP A 200 -11.36 -13.00 12.63
CA TRP A 200 -12.28 -12.33 13.54
C TRP A 200 -13.11 -13.37 14.26
N LEU A 201 -12.93 -13.49 15.58
CA LEU A 201 -13.63 -14.47 16.41
C LEU A 201 -14.08 -13.78 17.69
N ASP A 202 -15.37 -13.91 18.01
CA ASP A 202 -15.97 -13.39 19.25
C ASP A 202 -15.82 -11.87 19.44
N GLY A 203 -15.75 -11.11 18.34
CA GLY A 203 -15.58 -9.65 18.38
C GLY A 203 -14.13 -9.18 18.51
N GLU A 204 -13.17 -10.10 18.45
CA GLU A 204 -11.74 -9.80 18.55
C GLU A 204 -10.97 -10.37 17.36
N ASN A 205 -9.88 -9.69 17.01
CA ASN A 205 -8.91 -10.20 16.05
C ASN A 205 -7.97 -11.22 16.72
N LYS A 206 -7.90 -12.43 16.16
CA LYS A 206 -6.98 -13.50 16.57
C LYS A 206 -5.95 -13.74 15.47
N ILE A 207 -4.68 -13.57 15.81
CA ILE A 207 -3.53 -13.83 14.93
C ILE A 207 -2.96 -15.20 15.28
N GLU A 208 -2.86 -16.09 14.29
CA GLU A 208 -2.42 -17.47 14.46
C GLU A 208 -1.35 -17.83 13.43
N PRO A 209 -0.52 -18.86 13.68
CA PRO A 209 0.26 -19.48 12.62
C PRO A 209 -0.63 -19.93 11.46
N VAL A 210 -0.09 -19.90 10.24
CA VAL A 210 -0.81 -20.36 9.04
C VAL A 210 -1.12 -21.85 9.19
N GLY A 211 -2.41 -22.20 9.18
CA GLY A 211 -2.84 -23.58 9.32
C GLY A 211 -2.60 -24.44 8.07
N ASP A 212 -2.53 -25.76 8.26
CA ASP A 212 -2.37 -26.73 7.16
C ASP A 212 -3.57 -26.74 6.19
N GLY A 213 -4.76 -26.37 6.67
CA GLY A 213 -5.98 -26.27 5.86
C GLY A 213 -6.00 -25.08 4.88
N ILE A 214 -5.02 -24.17 4.95
CA ILE A 214 -4.92 -23.04 4.03
C ILE A 214 -4.37 -23.52 2.68
N THR A 215 -5.17 -23.40 1.63
CA THR A 215 -4.86 -23.85 0.27
C THR A 215 -4.71 -22.65 -0.68
N THR A 216 -5.78 -22.26 -1.36
CA THR A 216 -5.84 -21.24 -2.41
C THR A 216 -5.53 -19.84 -1.90
N ALA A 217 -5.82 -19.53 -0.63
CA ALA A 217 -5.53 -18.22 -0.05
C ALA A 217 -4.03 -17.84 -0.10
N LYS A 218 -3.11 -18.82 -0.08
CA LYS A 218 -1.66 -18.60 -0.24
C LYS A 218 -1.28 -18.06 -1.62
N ASN A 219 -2.14 -18.25 -2.61
CA ASN A 219 -1.88 -17.94 -4.01
C ASN A 219 -2.80 -16.82 -4.55
N ILE A 220 -3.49 -16.07 -3.68
CA ILE A 220 -4.30 -14.91 -4.11
C ILE A 220 -3.43 -13.89 -4.86
N PHE A 221 -2.19 -13.73 -4.42
CA PHE A 221 -1.18 -12.94 -5.12
C PHE A 221 -0.14 -13.88 -5.76
N ASP A 222 0.00 -13.81 -7.08
CA ASP A 222 1.04 -14.52 -7.84
C ASP A 222 2.43 -14.02 -7.46
N SER A 223 2.55 -12.71 -7.22
CA SER A 223 3.79 -12.13 -6.76
C SER A 223 3.56 -10.84 -5.99
N ILE A 224 4.45 -10.61 -5.03
CA ILE A 224 4.57 -9.36 -4.30
C ILE A 224 6.05 -8.96 -4.34
N GLN A 225 6.32 -7.78 -4.89
CA GLN A 225 7.67 -7.23 -4.92
C GLN A 225 7.68 -5.84 -4.29
N ILE A 226 8.58 -5.65 -3.33
CA ILE A 226 8.78 -4.36 -2.68
C ILE A 226 10.14 -3.83 -3.10
N SER A 227 10.19 -2.69 -3.77
CA SER A 227 11.43 -2.07 -4.25
C SER A 227 11.62 -0.69 -3.65
N VAL A 228 12.88 -0.33 -3.41
CA VAL A 228 13.25 0.97 -2.89
C VAL A 228 13.88 1.79 -4.00
N ILE A 229 13.19 2.85 -4.43
CA ILE A 229 13.56 3.65 -5.60
C ILE A 229 13.81 5.11 -5.23
N ARG A 230 14.69 5.79 -5.98
CA ARG A 230 14.74 7.25 -5.94
C ARG A 230 13.55 7.86 -6.67
N PRO A 231 12.90 8.88 -6.10
CA PRO A 231 11.92 9.65 -6.84
C PRO A 231 12.59 10.37 -8.01
N LYS A 232 11.92 10.41 -9.16
CA LYS A 232 12.37 11.23 -10.30
C LYS A 232 12.46 12.70 -9.85
N PRO A 233 13.52 13.43 -10.23
CA PRO A 233 13.63 14.85 -9.92
C PRO A 233 12.44 15.60 -10.52
N LYS A 234 11.70 16.34 -9.67
CA LYS A 234 10.61 17.21 -10.13
C LYS A 234 11.21 18.59 -10.41
N LEU A 235 10.99 19.13 -11.62
CA LEU A 235 11.40 20.50 -11.99
C LEU A 235 10.59 21.58 -11.27
N ILE A 236 9.39 21.24 -10.77
CA ILE A 236 8.47 22.16 -10.10
C ILE A 236 7.89 21.46 -8.87
N ASP A 237 8.03 22.09 -7.71
CA ASP A 237 7.38 21.69 -6.48
C ASP A 237 6.01 22.39 -6.38
N LYS A 238 4.96 21.73 -6.88
CA LYS A 238 3.59 22.31 -6.93
C LYS A 238 3.06 22.69 -5.54
N VAL A 239 3.59 22.10 -4.47
CA VAL A 239 3.17 22.37 -3.08
C VAL A 239 3.49 23.81 -2.67
N LYS A 240 4.60 24.39 -3.13
CA LYS A 240 4.96 25.78 -2.83
C LYS A 240 4.12 26.81 -3.57
N ILE A 241 3.43 26.41 -4.64
CA ILE A 241 2.65 27.33 -5.48
C ILE A 241 1.27 27.61 -4.88
N LYS A 242 0.73 26.71 -4.04
CA LYS A 242 -0.59 26.90 -3.39
C LYS A 242 -0.61 27.88 -2.22
N VAL A 243 0.54 28.33 -1.70
CA VAL A 243 0.60 29.26 -0.54
C VAL A 243 0.41 30.74 -0.95
N TYR A 244 0.33 31.05 -2.25
CA TYR A 244 0.09 32.41 -2.75
C TYR A 244 -1.08 32.47 -3.72
N LYS A 245 -2.27 32.04 -3.30
CA LYS A 245 -3.50 32.50 -3.97
C LYS A 245 -4.69 32.54 -3.01
N ASN A 246 -5.25 33.74 -2.91
CA ASN A 246 -6.53 34.16 -2.32
C ASN A 246 -6.54 34.55 -0.82
N GLU A 247 -5.93 35.69 -0.50
CA GLU A 247 -6.69 36.75 0.17
C GLU A 247 -7.20 37.71 -0.91
N LYS A 248 -8.48 38.10 -0.81
CA LYS A 248 -9.30 38.93 -1.71
C LYS A 248 -10.05 38.15 -2.80
N ASP A 249 -11.33 37.87 -2.54
CA ASP A 249 -12.43 38.67 -3.10
C ASP A 249 -13.79 38.12 -2.61
N TYR A 250 -14.55 39.02 -1.96
CA TYR A 250 -15.97 39.01 -1.55
C TYR A 250 -16.56 37.86 -0.72
#